data_AF-A0A9D4S8T2-F1
#
_entry.id   AF-A0A9D4S8T2-F1
#
_cell.length_a   1.000
_cell.length_b   1.000
_cell.length_c   1.000
_cell.angle_alpha   90.00
_cell.angle_beta   90.00
_cell.angle_gamma   90.00
#
_symmetry.space_group_name_H-M   'P 1'
#
loop_
_entity.id
_entity.type
_entity.pdbx_description
1 polymer ?
#
loop_
_entity_poly.entity_id
_entity_poly.type
_entity_poly.pdbx_seq_one_letter_code
_entity_poly.pdbx_strand_id
1 'polypeptide(L)' 'MKYLHNSEIGAHGQLRSSNCVVDSRFMLKIKGFGPKCFQELEHKNMNASLANPSST' A
#
# COMPACT_ATOMS: atom_id res chain seq x y z
N MET A 1 -4.98 -8.57 -12.82
CA MET A 1 -3.59 -8.37 -12.34
C MET A 1 -2.74 -9.61 -12.63
N LYS A 2 -2.52 -9.94 -13.91
CA LYS A 2 -1.90 -11.21 -14.31
C LYS A 2 -0.44 -11.34 -13.84
N TYR A 3 0.29 -10.23 -13.84
CA TYR A 3 1.69 -10.19 -13.39
C TYR A 3 1.85 -10.65 -11.93
N LEU A 4 1.08 -10.08 -11.01
CA LEU A 4 1.19 -10.39 -9.58
C LEU A 4 0.57 -11.75 -9.23
N HIS A 5 -0.49 -12.17 -9.94
CA HIS A 5 -1.10 -13.48 -9.71
C HIS A 5 -0.23 -14.64 -10.18
N ASN A 6 0.66 -14.39 -11.14
CA ASN A 6 1.62 -15.38 -11.61
C ASN A 6 2.97 -15.29 -10.88
N SER A 7 3.16 -14.33 -9.97
CA SER A 7 4.37 -14.24 -9.16
C SER A 7 4.20 -14.99 -7.85
N GLU A 8 5.30 -15.20 -7.13
CA GLU A 8 5.31 -15.84 -5.80
C GLU A 8 4.43 -15.13 -4.76
N ILE A 9 4.12 -13.85 -4.99
CA ILE A 9 3.24 -13.06 -4.12
C ILE A 9 1.78 -13.50 -4.30
N GLY A 10 1.38 -13.93 -5.50
CA GLY A 10 0.07 -14.52 -5.85
C GLY A 10 -1.14 -13.57 -5.78
N ALA A 11 -1.13 -12.57 -4.90
CA ALA A 11 -2.22 -11.61 -4.75
C ALA A 11 -1.73 -10.28 -4.13
N HIS A 12 -2.44 -9.19 -4.43
CA HIS A 12 -2.12 -7.87 -3.85
C HIS A 12 -2.57 -7.74 -2.38
N GLY A 13 -3.64 -8.43 -1.98
CA GLY A 13 -4.23 -8.32 -0.64
C GLY A 13 -5.06 -7.05 -0.44
N GLN A 14 -4.44 -5.86 -0.48
CA GLN A 14 -5.09 -4.57 -0.19
C GLN A 14 -5.12 -3.64 -1.43
N LEU A 15 -5.70 -4.11 -2.53
CA LEU A 15 -5.82 -3.29 -3.73
C LEU A 15 -6.91 -2.23 -3.53
N ARG A 16 -6.49 -0.99 -3.27
CA ARG A 16 -7.34 0.20 -3.09
C ARG A 16 -6.89 1.30 -4.06
N SER A 17 -7.78 2.23 -4.40
CA SER A 17 -7.43 3.37 -5.27
C SER A 17 -6.25 4.20 -4.72
N SER A 18 -6.17 4.36 -3.39
CA SER A 18 -5.03 5.01 -2.71
C SER A 18 -3.67 4.31 -2.91
N ASN A 19 -3.70 3.04 -3.30
CA ASN A 19 -2.55 2.20 -3.59
C ASN A 19 -2.23 2.11 -5.10
N CYS A 20 -3.02 2.78 -5.93
CA CYS A 20 -2.82 2.92 -7.36
C CYS A 20 -2.32 4.35 -7.65
N VAL A 21 -1.07 4.47 -8.08
CA VAL A 21 -0.43 5.76 -8.38
C VAL A 21 -0.05 5.81 -9.84
N VAL A 22 -0.32 6.93 -10.50
CA VAL A 22 0.06 7.17 -11.89
C VAL A 22 1.28 8.10 -11.89
N ASP A 23 2.30 7.76 -12.66
CA ASP A 23 3.48 8.62 -12.82
C ASP A 23 3.32 9.65 -13.95
N SER A 24 4.34 10.50 -14.15
CA SER A 24 4.34 11.56 -15.17
C SER A 24 4.24 11.05 -16.61
N ARG A 25 4.50 9.77 -16.84
CA ARG A 25 4.39 9.12 -18.16
C ARG A 25 3.07 8.35 -18.30
N PHE A 26 2.10 8.65 -17.43
CA PHE A 26 0.80 7.97 -17.37
C PHE A 26 0.89 6.45 -17.13
N MET A 27 1.97 5.98 -16.49
CA MET A 27 2.10 4.56 -16.15
C MET A 27 1.47 4.27 -14.79
N LEU A 28 0.60 3.26 -14.73
CA LEU A 28 0.03 2.76 -13.48
C LEU A 28 1.08 1.97 -12.69
N LYS A 29 1.33 2.42 -11.46
CA LYS A 29 2.13 1.75 -10.44
C LYS A 29 1.23 1.39 -9.25
N ILE A 30 1.56 0.29 -8.60
CA ILE A 30 0.77 -0.30 -7.51
C ILE A 30 1.70 -0.48 -6.33
N LYS A 31 1.24 -0.08 -5.14
CA LYS A 31 1.99 -0.16 -3.86
C LYS A 31 1.18 -0.93 -2.82
N GLY A 32 1.80 -1.32 -1.70
CA GLY A 32 1.08 -2.01 -0.62
C GLY A 32 0.72 -3.47 -0.95
N PHE A 33 1.56 -4.13 -1.74
CA PHE A 33 1.52 -5.59 -1.95
C PHE A 33 2.63 -6.26 -1.11
N GLY A 34 2.49 -7.56 -0.82
CA GLY A 34 3.43 -8.31 0.01
C GLY A 34 2.79 -8.88 1.28
N PRO A 35 3.57 -9.56 2.13
CA PRO A 35 3.06 -10.22 3.34
C PRO A 35 2.28 -9.27 4.26
N LYS A 36 1.23 -9.79 4.91
CA LYS A 36 0.34 -8.99 5.78
C LYS A 36 1.08 -8.25 6.90
N CYS A 37 2.18 -8.82 7.41
CA CYS A 37 2.98 -8.21 8.46
C CYS A 37 3.57 -6.84 8.04
N PHE A 38 3.91 -6.64 6.77
CA PHE A 38 4.39 -5.34 6.28
C PHE A 38 3.26 -4.31 6.22
N GLN A 39 2.03 -4.74 5.89
CA GLN A 39 0.86 -3.86 5.83
C GLN A 39 0.42 -3.38 7.23
N GLU A 40 0.55 -4.24 8.24
CA GLU A 40 0.26 -3.88 9.63
C GLU A 40 1.22 -2.81 10.17
N LEU A 41 2.50 -2.83 9.77
CA LEU A 41 3.47 -1.79 10.11
C LEU A 41 3.11 -0.44 9.49
N GLU A 42 2.70 -0.43 8.22
CA GLU A 42 2.25 0.79 7.53
C GLU A 42 0.99 1.39 8.19
N HIS A 43 0.03 0.55 8.58
CA HIS A 43 -1.17 0.99 9.32
C HIS A 43 -0.82 1.54 10.73
N LYS A 44 0.15 0.93 11.41
CA LYS A 44 0.66 1.42 12.71
C LYS A 44 1.41 2.76 12.55
N ASN A 45 2.17 2.95 11.49
CA ASN A 45 2.84 4.23 11.26
C ASN A 45 1.85 5.36 10.96
N MET A 46 0.80 5.09 10.17
CA MET A 46 -0.26 6.08 9.93
C MET A 46 -1.03 6.40 11.22
N ASN A 47 -1.38 5.41 12.03
CA ASN A 47 -2.12 5.67 13.27
C ASN A 47 -1.26 6.37 14.34
N ALA A 48 0.03 6.10 14.41
CA ALA A 48 0.96 6.78 15.31
C ALA A 48 1.11 8.26 14.94
N SER A 49 1.09 8.60 13.64
CA SER A 49 1.12 10.01 13.18
C SER A 49 -0.14 10.80 13.56
N LEU A 50 -1.29 10.12 13.69
CA LEU A 50 -2.56 10.73 14.12
C LEU A 50 -2.68 10.85 15.65
N ALA A 51 -1.85 10.13 16.41
CA ALA A 51 -1.91 10.07 17.87
C ALA A 51 -1.06 11.12 18.59
N ASN A 52 -0.46 12.08 17.89
CA ASN A 52 0.21 13.24 18.52
C ASN A 52 -0.80 14.37 18.77
N PRO A 53 -1.21 14.65 20.03
CA PRO A 53 -2.17 15.70 20.33
C PRO A 53 -1.54 17.10 20.44
N SER A 54 -0.35 17.34 19.89
CA SER A 54 0.37 18.62 20.04
C SER A 54 0.28 19.52 18.81
N SER A 55 -0.94 19.81 18.32
CA SER A 55 -1.21 20.97 17.46
C SER A 55 -2.70 21.31 17.36
N THR A 56 -3.36 21.62 18.48
CA THR A 56 -4.34 22.73 18.56
C THR A 56 -4.48 23.17 20.00
#